data_AF-A0A1A9I114-F1
#
_entry.id   AF-A0A1A9I114-F1
#
_cell.length_a   1.000
_cell.length_b   1.000
_cell.length_c   1.000
_cell.angle_alpha   90.00
_cell.angle_beta   90.00
_cell.angle_gamma   90.00
#
_symmetry.space_group_name_H-M   'P 1'
#
loop_
_entity.id
_entity.type
_entity.pdbx_description
1 polymer ?
#
loop_
_entity_poly.entity_id
_entity_poly.type
_entity_poly.pdbx_seq_one_letter_code
_entity_poly.pdbx_strand_id
1 'polypeptide(L)'
;MRWLIFLSKVAFLCGVTVILALSLLFYEWNKGETVSSSIITSGYVLGLVMIPLINVIYLICWAAGKKPGAIVPKWIIIFNILCLLLIFVYIFFINDPYYHQA
;
A
#
# COMPACT_ATOMS: atom_id res chain seq x y z
N MET A 1 -9.21 -21.10 -1.58
CA MET A 1 -8.43 -19.86 -1.30
C MET A 1 -9.31 -18.61 -1.29
N ARG A 2 -10.48 -18.61 -0.60
CA ARG A 2 -11.34 -17.41 -0.49
C ARG A 2 -10.67 -16.29 0.33
N TRP A 3 -9.86 -16.68 1.31
CA TRP A 3 -9.06 -15.78 2.14
C TRP A 3 -8.08 -14.92 1.33
N LEU A 4 -7.48 -15.46 0.26
CA LEU A 4 -6.53 -14.71 -0.58
C LEU A 4 -7.22 -13.56 -1.34
N ILE A 5 -8.42 -13.82 -1.86
CA ILE A 5 -9.23 -12.80 -2.54
C ILE A 5 -9.68 -11.73 -1.56
N PHE A 6 -10.10 -12.14 -0.36
CA PHE A 6 -10.50 -11.21 0.69
C PHE A 6 -9.33 -10.29 1.09
N LEU A 7 -8.19 -10.88 1.43
CA LEU A 7 -7.01 -10.12 1.84
C LEU A 7 -6.48 -9.21 0.73
N SER A 8 -6.54 -9.68 -0.52
CA SER A 8 -6.23 -8.88 -1.70
C SER A 8 -7.10 -7.63 -1.83
N LYS A 9 -8.41 -7.74 -1.58
CA LYS A 9 -9.34 -6.60 -1.61
C LYS A 9 -9.13 -5.64 -0.44
N VAL A 10 -8.80 -6.17 0.73
CA VAL A 10 -8.44 -5.33 1.89
C VAL A 10 -7.17 -4.54 1.60
N ALA A 11 -6.12 -5.20 1.10
CA ALA A 11 -4.88 -4.53 0.72
C ALA A 11 -5.07 -3.50 -0.40
N PHE A 12 -5.99 -3.75 -1.34
CA PHE A 12 -6.39 -2.76 -2.35
C PHE A 12 -6.97 -1.50 -1.69
N LEU A 13 -7.90 -1.67 -0.74
CA LEU A 13 -8.49 -0.54 -0.01
C LEU A 13 -7.41 0.22 0.78
N CYS A 14 -6.49 -0.50 1.41
CA CYS A 14 -5.32 0.12 2.07
C CYS A 14 -4.46 0.91 1.07
N GLY A 15 -4.21 0.38 -0.14
CA GLY A 15 -3.48 1.10 -1.19
C GLY A 15 -4.16 2.40 -1.61
N VAL A 16 -5.49 2.42 -1.73
CA VAL A 16 -6.24 3.66 -1.98
C VAL A 16 -6.03 4.67 -0.84
N THR A 17 -6.09 4.23 0.42
CA THR A 17 -5.84 5.12 1.56
C THR A 17 -4.40 5.64 1.62
N VAL A 18 -3.42 4.84 1.19
CA VAL A 18 -2.01 5.29 1.07
C VAL A 18 -1.89 6.39 0.02
N ILE A 19 -2.49 6.22 -1.16
CA ILE A 19 -2.45 7.24 -2.21
C ILE A 19 -3.10 8.54 -1.73
N LEU A 20 -4.24 8.45 -1.04
CA LEU A 20 -4.89 9.62 -0.44
C LEU A 20 -4.03 10.26 0.65
N ALA A 21 -3.41 9.47 1.52
CA ALA A 21 -2.51 9.97 2.56
C ALA A 21 -1.30 10.72 1.95
N LEU A 22 -0.69 10.19 0.88
CA LEU A 22 0.38 10.88 0.18
C LEU A 22 -0.10 12.12 -0.56
N SER A 23 -1.27 12.08 -1.18
CA SER A 23 -1.87 13.26 -1.82
C SER A 23 -2.09 14.37 -0.79
N LEU A 24 -2.60 14.05 0.40
CA LEU A 24 -2.76 14.99 1.51
C LEU A 24 -1.42 15.53 2.00
N LEU A 25 -0.38 14.69 2.05
CA LEU A 25 0.95 15.08 2.50
C LEU A 25 1.61 16.10 1.55
N PHE A 26 1.46 15.92 0.23
CA PHE A 26 2.03 16.83 -0.76
C PHE A 26 1.15 18.03 -1.07
N TYR A 27 -0.17 17.87 -0.97
CA TYR A 27 -1.14 18.89 -1.31
C TYR A 27 -2.22 18.94 -0.23
N GLU A 28 -2.10 19.90 0.68
CA GLU A 28 -2.98 20.03 1.85
C GLU A 28 -4.34 20.69 1.50
N TRP A 29 -5.05 20.10 0.55
CA TRP A 29 -6.40 20.48 0.11
C TRP A 29 -7.45 20.56 1.22
N ASN A 30 -7.24 19.89 2.35
CA ASN A 30 -8.23 19.78 3.42
C ASN A 30 -7.93 20.62 4.67
N LYS A 31 -7.05 21.63 4.56
CA LYS A 31 -6.79 22.68 5.58
C LYS A 31 -6.66 22.16 7.03
N GLY A 32 -6.02 21.01 7.24
CA GLY A 32 -5.78 20.46 8.58
C GLY A 32 -6.99 19.88 9.33
N GLU A 33 -8.11 19.56 8.67
CA GLU A 33 -9.24 18.92 9.36
C GLU A 33 -8.91 17.51 9.89
N THR A 34 -9.56 17.09 10.97
CA THR A 34 -9.39 15.79 11.67
C THR A 34 -9.49 14.56 10.75
N VAL A 35 -10.25 14.68 9.66
CA VAL A 35 -10.37 13.64 8.63
C VAL A 35 -9.02 13.34 7.98
N SER A 36 -8.18 14.36 7.76
CA SER A 36 -6.85 14.24 7.17
C SER A 36 -5.93 13.37 8.04
N SER A 37 -5.90 13.59 9.35
CA SER A 37 -5.08 12.81 10.28
C SER A 37 -5.50 11.34 10.34
N SER A 38 -6.79 11.06 10.22
CA SER A 38 -7.32 9.70 10.22
C SER A 38 -6.97 8.96 8.92
N ILE A 39 -7.05 9.64 7.78
CA ILE A 39 -6.64 9.11 6.46
C ILE A 39 -5.13 8.87 6.45
N ILE A 40 -4.33 9.82 6.94
CA ILE A 40 -2.88 9.67 7.00
C ILE A 40 -2.50 8.50 7.90
N THR A 41 -3.06 8.41 9.10
CA THR A 41 -2.78 7.32 10.05
C THR A 41 -3.19 5.96 9.50
N SER A 42 -4.39 5.85 8.93
CA SER A 42 -4.88 4.59 8.34
C SER A 42 -4.08 4.20 7.10
N GLY A 43 -3.80 5.14 6.19
CA GLY A 43 -2.97 4.92 5.02
C GLY A 43 -1.58 4.44 5.40
N TYR A 44 -0.95 5.06 6.40
CA TYR A 44 0.36 4.63 6.85
C TYR A 44 0.35 3.29 7.57
N VAL A 45 -0.42 3.16 8.65
CA VAL A 45 -0.34 1.97 9.51
C VAL A 45 -0.85 0.74 8.76
N LEU A 46 -2.03 0.84 8.13
CA LEU A 46 -2.62 -0.30 7.42
C LEU A 46 -1.93 -0.54 6.09
N GLY A 47 -1.53 0.52 5.37
CA GLY A 47 -0.81 0.39 4.10
C GLY A 47 0.56 -0.25 4.27
N LEU A 48 1.35 0.22 5.25
CA LEU A 48 2.70 -0.27 5.51
C LEU A 48 2.72 -1.73 5.98
N VAL A 49 1.64 -2.23 6.58
CA VAL A 49 1.54 -3.64 6.99
C VAL A 49 0.88 -4.50 5.90
N MET A 50 -0.31 -4.13 5.43
CA MET A 50 -1.13 -5.00 4.57
C MET A 50 -0.57 -5.14 3.16
N ILE A 51 0.04 -4.08 2.61
CA ILE A 51 0.57 -4.08 1.25
C ILE A 51 1.81 -4.97 1.11
N PRO A 52 2.85 -4.89 1.96
CA PRO A 52 3.95 -5.85 1.90
C PRO A 52 3.48 -7.27 2.23
N LEU A 53 2.61 -7.43 3.23
CA LEU A 53 2.08 -8.74 3.59
C LEU A 53 1.43 -9.45 2.39
N ILE A 54 0.52 -8.79 1.66
CA ILE A 54 -0.16 -9.42 0.53
C ILE A 54 0.80 -9.73 -0.62
N ASN A 55 1.78 -8.85 -0.87
CA ASN A 55 2.75 -9.06 -1.94
C ASN A 55 3.70 -10.21 -1.63
N VAL A 56 4.12 -10.36 -0.36
CA VAL A 56 4.87 -11.54 0.11
C VAL A 56 4.03 -12.81 -0.05
N ILE A 57 2.74 -12.77 0.29
CA ILE A 57 1.84 -13.92 0.09
C ILE A 57 1.71 -14.28 -1.39
N TYR A 58 1.60 -13.30 -2.29
CA TYR A 58 1.61 -13.56 -3.73
C TYR A 58 2.91 -14.21 -4.20
N LEU A 59 4.05 -13.75 -3.69
CA LEU A 59 5.36 -14.29 -4.00
C LEU A 59 5.53 -15.73 -3.49
N ILE A 60 5.09 -16.02 -2.26
CA ILE A 60 5.07 -17.38 -1.69
C ILE A 60 4.16 -18.29 -2.52
N CYS A 61 2.96 -17.82 -2.89
CA CYS A 61 2.05 -18.61 -3.73
C CYS A 61 2.69 -18.94 -5.08
N TRP A 62 3.34 -17.95 -5.71
CA TRP A 62 4.02 -18.13 -6.97
C TRP A 62 5.21 -19.10 -6.87
N ALA A 63 6.03 -18.98 -5.81
CA ALA A 63 7.15 -19.88 -5.52
C ALA A 63 6.69 -21.32 -5.23
N ALA A 64 5.50 -21.49 -4.61
CA ALA A 64 4.87 -22.79 -4.40
C ALA A 64 4.19 -23.36 -5.67
N GLY A 65 4.43 -22.78 -6.85
CA GLY A 65 3.87 -23.21 -8.13
C GLY A 65 2.39 -22.86 -8.34
N LYS A 66 1.77 -22.12 -7.41
CA LYS A 66 0.39 -21.67 -7.54
C LYS A 66 0.35 -20.37 -8.35
N LYS A 67 -0.63 -20.23 -9.24
CA LYS A 67 -0.84 -19.00 -10.02
C LYS A 67 -1.81 -18.08 -9.27
N PRO A 68 -1.37 -17.08 -8.50
CA PRO A 68 -2.27 -16.18 -7.77
C PRO A 68 -3.24 -15.45 -8.71
N GLY A 69 -2.82 -15.17 -9.95
CA GLY A 69 -3.65 -14.56 -11.00
C GLY A 69 -4.78 -15.44 -11.55
N ALA A 70 -4.87 -16.72 -11.17
CA ALA A 70 -6.03 -17.56 -11.47
C ALA A 70 -7.15 -17.40 -10.42
N ILE A 71 -6.84 -16.81 -9.27
CA ILE A 71 -7.71 -16.72 -8.09
C ILE A 71 -8.10 -15.25 -7.84
N VAL A 72 -7.12 -14.35 -7.95
CA VAL A 72 -7.29 -12.91 -7.77
C VAL A 72 -7.22 -12.24 -9.15
N PRO A 73 -8.10 -11.27 -9.45
CA PRO A 73 -8.00 -10.47 -10.66
C PRO A 73 -6.61 -9.84 -10.82
N LYS A 74 -5.99 -10.02 -11.99
CA LYS A 74 -4.61 -9.55 -12.26
C LYS A 74 -4.41 -8.06 -11.99
N TRP A 75 -5.41 -7.24 -12.28
CA TRP A 75 -5.37 -5.79 -12.01
C TRP A 75 -5.21 -5.45 -10.53
N ILE A 76 -5.83 -6.22 -9.63
CA ILE A 76 -5.69 -5.99 -8.18
C ILE A 76 -4.26 -6.35 -7.73
N ILE A 77 -3.69 -7.41 -8.29
CA ILE A 77 -2.29 -7.80 -8.03
C ILE A 77 -1.35 -6.67 -8.47
N ILE A 78 -1.51 -6.19 -9.70
CA ILE A 78 -0.68 -5.10 -10.26
C ILE A 78 -0.81 -3.84 -9.39
N PHE A 79 -2.02 -3.46 -8.99
CA PHE A 79 -2.25 -2.31 -8.13
C PHE A 79 -1.54 -2.44 -6.77
N ASN A 80 -1.64 -3.61 -6.11
CA ASN A 80 -0.97 -3.85 -4.83
C ASN A 80 0.55 -3.81 -4.96
N ILE A 81 1.11 -4.27 -6.09
CA ILE A 81 2.55 -4.16 -6.37
C ILE A 81 2.94 -2.70 -6.57
N LEU A 82 2.16 -1.93 -7.34
CA LEU A 82 2.42 -0.50 -7.55
C LEU A 82 2.38 0.27 -6.23
N CYS A 83 1.40 0.00 -5.36
CA CYS A 83 1.33 0.61 -4.04
C CYS A 83 2.53 0.24 -3.16
N LEU A 84 3.05 -0.99 -3.28
CA LEU A 84 4.27 -1.40 -2.58
C LEU A 84 5.48 -0.57 -3.02
N LEU A 85 5.66 -0.41 -4.33
CA LEU A 85 6.75 0.41 -4.88
C LEU A 85 6.63 1.85 -4.40
N LEU A 86 5.43 2.38 -4.37
CA LEU A 86 5.16 3.74 -3.89
C LEU A 86 5.44 3.90 -2.38
N ILE A 87 5.13 2.90 -1.55
CA ILE A 87 5.56 2.89 -0.14
C ILE A 87 7.09 2.84 -0.03
N PHE A 88 7.77 2.06 -0.86
CA PHE A 88 9.24 2.03 -0.86
C PHE A 88 9.85 3.38 -1.24
N VAL A 89 9.33 4.01 -2.30
CA VAL A 89 9.77 5.36 -2.68
C VAL A 89 9.55 6.33 -1.52
N TYR A 90 8.40 6.25 -0.87
CA TYR A 90 8.10 7.07 0.28
C TYR A 90 9.10 6.89 1.43
N ILE A 91 9.36 5.64 1.86
CA ILE A 91 10.23 5.35 3.00
C ILE A 91 11.69 5.74 2.70
N PHE A 92 12.23 5.37 1.53
CA PHE A 92 13.65 5.54 1.24
C PHE A 92 14.04 6.91 0.68
N PHE A 93 13.13 7.64 0.06
CA PHE A 93 13.45 8.92 -0.59
C PHE A 93 12.79 10.12 0.07
N ILE A 94 11.57 9.96 0.61
CA ILE A 94 10.80 11.08 1.17
C ILE A 94 10.93 11.15 2.69
N ASN A 95 11.02 10.00 3.37
CA ASN A 95 11.10 9.92 4.83
C ASN A 95 12.53 9.67 5.36
N ASP A 96 13.54 9.57 4.48
CA ASP A 96 14.90 9.26 4.89
C ASP A 96 15.62 10.49 5.49
N PRO A 97 16.10 10.41 6.76
CA PRO A 97 16.71 11.54 7.45
C PRO A 97 18.09 11.94 6.91
N TYR A 98 18.76 11.08 6.12
CA TYR A 98 20.08 11.40 5.58
C TYR A 98 20.04 12.40 4.42
N TYR A 99 18.88 12.62 3.80
CA TYR A 99 18.70 13.67 2.78
C TYR A 99 18.48 15.08 3.36
N HIS A 100 18.32 15.22 4.68
CA HIS A 100 18.15 16.51 5.35
C HIS A 100 19.45 17.06 5.98
N GLN A 101 20.60 16.43 5.72
CA GLN A 101 21.90 16.95 6.12
C GLN A 101 22.41 17.94 5.07
N ALA A 102 21.89 19.17 5.10
CA ALA A 102 22.45 20.33 4.41
C ALA A 102 22.85 21.40 5.42
#